data_AF-A0A3D3E4Z2-F1
#
_entry.id   AF-A0A3D3E4Z2-F1
#
_cell.length_a   1.000
_cell.length_b   1.000
_cell.length_c   1.000
_cell.angle_alpha   90.00
_cell.angle_beta   90.00
_cell.angle_gamma   90.00
#
_symmetry.space_group_name_H-M   'P 1'
#
loop_
_entity.id
_entity.type
_entity.pdbx_description
1 polymer ?
#
loop_
_entity_poly.entity_id
_entity_poly.type
_entity_poly.pdbx_seq_one_letter_code
_entity_poly.pdbx_strand_id
1 'polypeptide(L)' 'MESGRLAVVIETSEKDQARPIVKVIYHTRLKQFIPAEIIDLSRPSSQDCIKNSVDADKWKIKISDFLN' A
#
# COMPACT_ATOMS: atom_id res chain seq x y z
N MET A 1 5.17 0.64 -3.92
CA MET A 1 5.81 -0.56 -3.31
C MET A 1 6.88 -1.08 -4.25
N GLU A 2 7.88 -1.82 -3.75
CA GLU A 2 8.93 -2.43 -4.60
C GLU A 2 8.34 -3.41 -5.62
N SER A 3 7.23 -4.07 -5.29
CA SER A 3 6.46 -4.91 -6.23
C SER A 3 5.83 -4.15 -7.41
N GLY A 4 5.88 -2.82 -7.45
CA GLY A 4 5.15 -2.03 -8.44
C GLY A 4 3.64 -1.94 -8.16
N ARG A 5 3.22 -2.21 -6.94
CA ARG A 5 1.84 -1.94 -6.46
C ARG A 5 1.78 -0.60 -5.70
N LEU A 6 0.58 -0.01 -5.66
CA LEU A 6 0.25 1.11 -4.78
C LEU A 6 -0.62 0.61 -3.63
N ALA A 7 -0.36 1.17 -2.45
CA ALA A 7 -1.09 0.87 -1.25
C ALA A 7 -1.32 2.14 -0.44
N VAL A 8 -2.40 2.15 0.34
CA VAL A 8 -2.71 3.17 1.33
C VAL A 8 -2.23 2.68 2.69
N VAL A 9 -1.51 3.50 3.44
CA VAL A 9 -1.19 3.20 4.84
C VAL A 9 -2.48 3.33 5.64
N ILE A 10 -2.88 2.26 6.33
CA ILE A 10 -4.13 2.23 7.11
C ILE A 10 -3.86 2.23 8.61
N GLU A 11 -2.77 1.59 9.05
CA GLU A 11 -2.39 1.54 10.47
C GLU A 11 -0.86 1.55 10.61
N THR A 12 -0.36 2.15 11.68
CA THR A 12 1.04 2.04 12.09
C THR A 12 1.27 0.70 12.78
N SER A 13 2.33 -0.03 12.44
CA SER A 13 2.69 -1.24 13.20
C SER A 13 3.22 -0.87 14.58
N GLU A 14 2.79 -1.59 15.61
CA GLU A 14 3.27 -1.41 17.00
C GLU A 14 4.74 -1.83 17.16
N LYS A 15 5.23 -2.72 16.30
CA LYS A 15 6.57 -3.30 16.39
C LYS A 15 7.62 -2.55 15.59
N ASP A 16 7.23 -1.98 14.44
CA ASP A 16 8.13 -1.29 13.52
C ASP A 16 7.37 -0.19 12.76
N GLN A 17 7.59 1.07 13.14
CA GLN A 17 6.95 2.22 12.50
C GLN A 17 7.35 2.38 11.02
N ALA A 18 8.52 1.87 10.61
CA ALA A 18 8.95 1.91 9.21
C ALA A 18 8.23 0.85 8.35
N ARG A 19 7.52 -0.09 8.99
CA ARG A 19 6.79 -1.18 8.33
C ARG A 19 5.31 -1.19 8.76
N PRO A 20 4.52 -0.25 8.24
CA PRO A 20 3.11 -0.14 8.60
C PRO A 20 2.25 -1.26 8.01
N ILE A 21 0.99 -1.29 8.43
CA ILE A 21 -0.05 -2.09 7.79
C ILE A 21 -0.64 -1.25 6.65
N VAL A 22 -0.67 -1.84 5.46
CA VAL A 22 -1.08 -1.16 4.23
C VAL A 22 -2.20 -1.92 3.53
N LYS A 23 -3.09 -1.18 2.86
CA LYS A 23 -4.13 -1.71 1.97
C LYS A 23 -3.70 -1.52 0.52
N VAL A 24 -3.29 -2.59 -0.13
CA VAL A 24 -2.84 -2.61 -1.53
C VAL A 24 -4.05 -2.57 -2.45
N ILE A 25 -4.06 -1.65 -3.42
CA ILE A 25 -5.27 -1.34 -4.20
C ILE A 25 -5.04 -1.21 -5.71
N TYR A 26 -3.80 -1.06 -6.16
CA TYR A 26 -3.54 -0.74 -7.57
C TYR A 26 -2.23 -1.36 -8.07
N HIS A 27 -2.22 -1.80 -9.33
CA HIS A 27 -1.04 -2.31 -10.02
C HIS A 27 -0.52 -1.27 -11.04
N THR A 28 0.65 -0.69 -10.80
CA THR A 28 1.17 0.43 -11.62
C THR A 28 1.52 0.04 -13.06
N ARG A 29 2.14 -1.14 -13.26
CA ARG A 29 2.46 -1.67 -14.60
C ARG A 29 1.21 -1.95 -15.45
N LEU A 30 0.20 -2.57 -14.86
CA LEU A 30 -1.06 -2.89 -15.54
C LEU A 30 -2.04 -1.70 -15.59
N LYS A 31 -1.76 -0.63 -14.84
CA LYS A 31 -2.59 0.58 -14.73
C LYS A 31 -4.05 0.28 -14.39
N GLN A 32 -4.27 -0.61 -13.42
CA GLN A 32 -5.60 -1.01 -12.99
C GLN A 32 -5.69 -1.20 -11.47
N PHE A 33 -6.89 -1.02 -10.95
CA PHE A 33 -7.24 -1.46 -9.61
C PHE A 33 -7.15 -2.98 -9.51
N ILE A 34 -6.81 -3.45 -8.32
CA ILE A 34 -6.77 -4.88 -7.98
C ILE A 34 -7.68 -5.14 -6.77
N PRO A 35 -8.08 -6.41 -6.53
CA PRO A 35 -8.74 -6.76 -5.28
C PRO A 35 -7.91 -6.26 -4.09
N ALA A 36 -8.57 -5.52 -3.19
CA ALA A 36 -7.88 -4.89 -2.08
C ALA A 36 -7.32 -5.95 -1.13
N GLU A 37 -6.04 -5.84 -0.79
CA GLU A 37 -5.34 -6.77 0.09
C GLU A 37 -4.73 -5.99 1.26
N ILE A 38 -4.96 -6.43 2.49
CA ILE A 38 -4.32 -5.83 3.67
C ILE A 38 -3.05 -6.63 3.98
N ILE A 39 -1.92 -5.92 4.02
CA ILE A 39 -0.60 -6.50 4.28
C ILE A 39 0.03 -5.78 5.46
N ASP A 40 0.42 -6.55 6.47
CA ASP A 40 1.29 -6.11 7.55
C ASP A 40 2.76 -6.28 7.10
N LEU A 41 3.41 -5.15 6.75
CA LEU A 41 4.78 -5.17 6.23
C LEU A 41 5.82 -5.54 7.29
N SER A 42 5.45 -5.54 8.58
CA SER A 42 6.36 -5.92 9.67
C SER A 42 6.55 -7.44 9.78
N ARG A 43 5.68 -8.24 9.14
CA ARG A 43 5.77 -9.70 9.19
C ARG A 43 6.95 -10.22 8.35
N PRO A 44 7.71 -11.23 8.84
CA PRO A 44 8.78 -11.85 8.09
C PRO A 44 8.35 -12.47 6.75
N SER A 45 7.07 -12.85 6.64
CA SER A 45 6.48 -13.38 5.39
C SER A 45 6.21 -12.30 4.34
N SER A 46 6.24 -11.02 4.71
CA SER A 46 6.07 -9.92 3.76
C SER A 46 7.35 -9.76 2.94
N GLN A 47 7.24 -10.05 1.65
CA GLN A 47 8.34 -9.89 0.68
C GLN A 47 8.36 -8.49 0.04
N ASP A 48 7.40 -7.63 0.37
CA ASP A 48 7.25 -6.31 -0.22
C ASP A 48 7.62 -5.21 0.77
N CYS A 49 8.02 -4.05 0.25
CA CYS A 49 8.44 -2.89 1.03
C CYS A 49 7.96 -1.59 0.39
N ILE A 50 7.91 -0.52 1.20
CA ILE A 50 7.63 0.83 0.70
C ILE A 50 8.87 1.32 -0.04
N LYS A 51 8.72 1.57 -1.34
CA LYS A 51 9.75 2.17 -2.19
C LYS A 51 9.80 3.69 -2.01
N ASN A 52 8.65 4.33 -2.16
CA ASN A 52 8.47 5.78 -2.05
C ASN A 52 6.97 6.12 -1.93
N SER A 53 6.65 7.30 -1.42
CA SER A 53 5.31 7.88 -1.49
C SER A 53 5.03 8.44 -2.89
N VAL A 54 3.73 8.52 -3.24
CA VAL A 54 3.26 9.08 -4.51
C VAL A 54 2.08 10.00 -4.26
N ASP A 55 1.86 10.91 -5.20
CA ASP A 55 0.63 11.70 -5.30
C ASP A 55 -0.50 10.83 -5.87
N ALA A 56 -1.58 10.68 -5.10
CA ALA A 56 -2.71 9.81 -5.44
C ALA A 56 -3.53 10.36 -6.63
N ASP A 57 -3.54 11.68 -6.83
CA ASP A 57 -4.31 12.32 -7.90
C ASP A 57 -3.77 11.94 -9.29
N LYS A 58 -2.46 11.68 -9.39
CA LYS A 58 -1.82 11.15 -10.62
C LYS A 58 -2.40 9.82 -11.08
N TRP A 59 -3.01 9.08 -10.16
CA TRP A 59 -3.62 7.77 -10.40
C TRP A 59 -5.15 7.82 -10.31
N LYS A 60 -5.74 9.00 -10.12
CA LYS A 60 -7.19 9.20 -9.87
C LYS A 60 -7.69 8.37 -8.69
N ILE A 61 -6.86 8.22 -7.66
CA ILE A 61 -7.18 7.45 -6.46
C ILE A 61 -7.62 8.43 -5.38
N LYS A 62 -8.87 8.29 -4.92
CA LYS A 62 -9.35 9.03 -3.75
C LYS A 62 -9.06 8.22 -2.50
N ILE A 63 -8.09 8.67 -1.70
CA ILE A 63 -7.58 7.91 -0.55
C ILE A 63 -8.69 7.59 0.46
N SER A 64 -9.65 8.50 0.67
CA SER A 64 -10.78 8.32 1.60
C SER A 64 -11.64 7.10 1.30
N ASP A 65 -11.65 6.61 0.06
CA ASP A 65 -12.44 5.44 -0.31
C ASP A 65 -11.81 4.14 0.23
N PHE A 66 -10.60 4.25 0.79
CA PHE A 66 -9.80 3.13 1.31
C PHE A 66 -9.42 3.27 2.79
N LEU A 67 -9.73 4.42 3.41
CA LEU A 67 -9.59 4.67 4.84
C LEU A 67 -10.97 4.46 5.48
N ASN A 68 -11.06 3.49 6.40
CA ASN A 68 -12.27 3.25 7.20
C ASN A 68 -12.15 3.96 8.54
#